data_AF-A0A176YSB6-F1
#
_entry.id   AF-A0A176YSB6-F1
#
_cell.length_a   1.000
_cell.length_b   1.000
_cell.length_c   1.000
_cell.angle_alpha   90.00
_cell.angle_beta   90.00
_cell.angle_gamma   90.00
#
_symmetry.space_group_name_H-M   'P 1'
#
loop_
_entity.id
_entity.type
_entity.pdbx_description
1 polymer ?
#
loop_
_entity_poly.entity_id
_entity_poly.type
_entity_poly.pdbx_seq_one_letter_code
_entity_poly.pdbx_strand_id
1 'polypeptide(L)' 'MPLFTVDVCFCAPGKSWHQDTSRHVTHTAEASNGVQAVITVLADLEFDARAELVHFIHVSSPRDG' A
#
# COMPACT_ATOMS: atom_id res chain seq x y z
N MET A 1 -9.81 8.66 14.58
CA MET A 1 -8.58 7.82 14.52
C MET A 1 -7.58 8.54 13.62
N PRO A 2 -6.26 8.42 13.81
CA PRO A 2 -5.30 9.06 12.91
C PRO A 2 -5.48 8.59 11.47
N LEU A 3 -5.31 9.51 10.53
CA LEU A 3 -5.43 9.25 9.09
C LEU A 3 -4.05 8.91 8.53
N PHE A 4 -3.87 7.69 8.03
CA PHE A 4 -2.61 7.25 7.41
C PHE A 4 -2.73 7.31 5.89
N THR A 5 -1.62 7.66 5.23
CA THR A 5 -1.46 7.46 3.80
C THR A 5 -0.68 6.17 3.58
N VAL A 6 -1.25 5.25 2.79
CA VAL A 6 -0.68 3.95 2.44
C VAL A 6 -0.43 3.94 0.94
N ASP A 7 0.84 3.87 0.55
CA ASP A 7 1.25 3.72 -0.83
C ASP A 7 1.58 2.25 -1.09
N VAL A 8 0.81 1.61 -1.96
CA VAL A 8 1.03 0.23 -2.39
C VAL A 8 1.70 0.25 -3.75
N CYS A 9 2.93 -0.26 -3.80
CA CYS A 9 3.74 -0.34 -5.01
C CYS A 9 3.65 -1.74 -5.61
N PHE A 10 3.52 -1.82 -6.94
CA PHE A 10 3.37 -3.09 -7.65
C PHE A 10 4.54 -3.35 -8.61
N CYS A 11 4.97 -4.60 -8.71
CA CYS A 11 5.89 -5.08 -9.73
C CYS A 11 5.24 -5.02 -11.13
N ALA A 12 6.03 -4.69 -12.15
CA ALA A 12 5.60 -4.97 -13.53
C ALA A 12 5.51 -6.50 -13.74
N PRO A 13 4.49 -7.02 -14.45
CA PRO A 13 4.42 -8.42 -14.80
C PRO A 13 5.70 -8.92 -15.50
N GLY A 14 6.25 -10.04 -15.04
CA GLY A 14 7.47 -10.63 -15.59
C GLY A 14 8.78 -9.90 -15.26
N LYS A 15 8.76 -8.94 -14.33
CA LYS A 15 9.96 -8.25 -13.82
C LYS A 15 10.23 -8.62 -12.37
N SER A 16 11.50 -8.73 -12.01
CA SER A 16 11.90 -8.91 -10.62
C SER A 16 11.76 -7.59 -9.84
N TRP A 17 11.66 -7.72 -8.51
CA TRP A 17 11.35 -6.63 -7.58
C TRP A 17 12.19 -5.36 -7.77
N HIS A 18 13.46 -5.46 -8.15
CA HIS A 18 14.37 -4.31 -8.33
C HIS A 18 14.38 -3.70 -9.74
N GLN A 19 13.66 -4.29 -10.71
CA GLN A 19 13.80 -3.93 -12.12
C GLN A 19 12.81 -2.86 -12.59
N ASP A 20 11.59 -2.83 -12.04
CA ASP A 20 10.61 -1.79 -12.41
C ASP A 20 9.44 -1.77 -11.42
N THR A 21 9.34 -0.70 -10.63
CA THR A 21 8.14 -0.45 -9.81
C THR A 21 7.14 0.26 -10.70
N SER A 22 6.17 -0.50 -11.21
CA SER A 22 5.39 -0.07 -12.37
C SER A 22 4.36 1.01 -12.04
N ARG A 23 3.76 0.94 -10.84
CA ARG A 23 2.70 1.85 -10.38
C ARG A 23 2.61 1.84 -8.86
N HIS A 24 2.27 3.00 -8.27
CA HIS A 24 1.82 3.10 -6.89
C HIS A 24 0.33 3.44 -6.87
N VAL A 25 -0.42 2.85 -5.94
CA VAL A 25 -1.76 3.32 -5.58
C VAL A 25 -1.68 3.89 -4.18
N THR A 26 -2.14 5.12 -4.03
CA THR A 26 -2.17 5.82 -2.76
C THR A 26 -3.58 5.72 -2.19
N HIS A 27 -3.69 5.15 -1.00
CA HIS A 27 -4.93 5.09 -0.22
C HIS A 27 -4.77 5.86 1.08
N THR A 28 -5.87 6.41 1.58
CA THR A 28 -5.92 6.97 2.93
C THR A 28 -6.86 6.14 3.79
N ALA A 29 -6.42 5.74 4.97
CA ALA A 29 -7.21 4.93 5.89
C ALA A 29 -7.14 5.50 7.31
N GLU A 30 -8.31 5.64 7.94
CA GLU A 30 -8.37 5.89 9.38
C GLU A 30 -8.07 4.58 10.12
N ALA A 31 -7.05 4.57 10.97
CA ALA A 31 -6.62 3.38 11.68
C ALA A 31 -6.07 3.72 13.07
N SER A 32 -5.95 2.74 13.97
CA SER A 32 -5.33 2.99 15.28
C SER A 32 -3.81 3.12 15.18
N ASN A 33 -3.21 2.52 14.14
CA ASN A 33 -1.79 2.56 13.84
C ASN A 33 -1.56 2.24 12.34
N GLY A 34 -0.31 2.40 11.89
CA GLY A 34 0.06 2.15 10.49
C GLY A 34 -0.15 0.70 10.04
N VAL A 35 0.02 -0.28 10.93
CA VAL A 35 -0.21 -1.71 10.60
C VAL A 35 -1.69 -1.97 10.28
N GLN A 36 -2.60 -1.43 11.09
CA GLN A 36 -4.04 -1.52 10.82
C GLN A 36 -4.43 -0.80 9.52
N ALA A 37 -3.82 0.36 9.23
CA ALA A 37 -4.07 1.05 7.97
C ALA A 37 -3.68 0.19 6.76
N VAL A 38 -2.54 -0.50 6.82
CA VAL A 38 -2.10 -1.42 5.78
C VAL A 38 -3.05 -2.59 5.62
N ILE A 39 -3.50 -3.21 6.72
CA ILE A 39 -4.44 -4.34 6.67
C ILE A 39 -5.75 -3.92 6.00
N THR A 40 -6.30 -2.75 6.35
CA THR A 40 -7.51 -2.22 5.70
C THR A 40 -7.30 -2.04 4.20
N VAL A 41 -6.21 -1.41 3.79
CA VAL A 41 -5.91 -1.16 2.36
C VAL A 41 -5.64 -2.46 1.59
N LEU A 42 -4.99 -3.45 2.22
CA LEU A 42 -4.75 -4.75 1.60
C LEU A 42 -6.03 -5.58 1.48
N ALA A 43 -6.94 -5.51 2.46
CA ALA A 43 -8.24 -6.18 2.38
C ALA A 43 -9.09 -5.61 1.23
N ASP A 44 -9.01 -4.30 0.99
CA ASP A 44 -9.64 -3.66 -0.18
C ASP A 44 -9.01 -4.14 -1.51
N LEU A 45 -7.71 -4.48 -1.49
CA LEU A 45 -6.96 -4.98 -2.66
C LEU A 45 -7.09 -6.49 -2.88
N GLU A 46 -7.56 -7.28 -1.91
CA GLU A 46 -7.65 -8.75 -2.02
C GLU A 46 -8.53 -9.20 -3.20
N PHE A 47 -9.49 -8.36 -3.60
CA PHE A 47 -10.35 -8.60 -4.77
C PHE A 47 -9.74 -8.10 -6.09
N ASP A 48 -8.53 -7.58 -6.06
CA ASP A 48 -7.81 -7.07 -7.22
C ASP A 48 -6.83 -8.12 -7.75
N ALA A 49 -6.92 -8.44 -9.04
CA ALA A 49 -5.98 -9.34 -9.71
C ALA A 49 -4.51 -8.86 -9.60
N ARG A 50 -4.28 -7.61 -9.19
CA ARG A 50 -2.97 -7.02 -8.94
C ARG A 50 -2.40 -7.31 -7.55
N ALA A 51 -3.18 -7.90 -6.63
CA ALA A 51 -2.72 -8.23 -5.28
C ALA A 51 -1.47 -9.12 -5.30
N GLU A 52 -1.37 -10.04 -6.27
CA GLU A 52 -0.21 -10.91 -6.48
C GLU A 52 1.06 -10.15 -6.90
N LEU A 53 0.91 -8.90 -7.35
CA LEU A 53 2.01 -8.06 -7.83
C LEU A 53 2.47 -7.05 -6.78
N VAL A 54 1.92 -7.06 -5.55
CA VAL A 54 2.34 -6.14 -4.49
C VAL A 54 3.83 -6.36 -4.16
N HIS A 55 4.59 -5.28 -4.26
CA HIS A 55 6.04 -5.26 -4.09
C HIS A 55 6.44 -4.73 -2.71
N PHE A 56 6.01 -3.52 -2.37
CA PHE A 56 6.22 -2.94 -1.05
C PHE A 56 5.12 -1.96 -0.71
N ILE A 57 4.96 -1.71 0.59
CA ILE A 57 3.94 -0.81 1.13
C ILE A 57 4.65 0.23 1.97
N HIS A 58 4.45 1.50 1.64
CA HIS A 58 4.94 2.61 2.44
C HIS A 58 3.78 3.22 3.21
N VAL A 59 3.99 3.48 4.50
CA VAL A 59 2.97 4.08 5.37
C VAL A 59 3.50 5.40 5.89
N SER A 60 2.84 6.48 5.50
CA SER A 60 3.07 7.79 6.07
C SER A 60 2.05 8.04 7.16
N SER A 61 2.51 8.25 8.40
CA SER A 61 1.65 8.81 9.43
C SER A 61 1.42 10.30 9.14
N PRO A 62 0.29 10.89 9.56
CA PRO A 62 0.21 12.33 9.60
C PRO A 62 1.36 12.79 10.50
N ARG A 63 2.14 13.77 10.05
CA ARG A 63 3.14 14.39 10.92
C ARG A 63 2.37 14.91 12.13
N ASP A 64 2.77 14.48 13.33
CA ASP A 64 2.35 15.16 14.55
C ASP A 64 2.76 16.63 14.36
N GLY A 65 1.75 17.49 14.18
CA GLY A 65 1.93 18.93 14.08
C GLY A 65 2.34 19.52 15.41
#